data_AF-A0A948NNC7-F1
#
_entry.id   AF-A0A948NNC7-F1
#
_cell.length_a   1.000
_cell.length_b   1.000
_cell.length_c   1.000
_cell.angle_alpha   90.00
_cell.angle_beta   90.00
_cell.angle_gamma   90.00
#
_symmetry.space_group_name_H-M   'P 1'
#
loop_
_entity.id
_entity.type
_entity.pdbx_description
1 polymer ?
#
loop_
_entity_poly.entity_id
_entity_poly.type
_entity_poly.pdbx_seq_one_letter_code
_entity_poly.pdbx_strand_id
1 'polypeptide(L)'
;MMIVFSDLAGLIIEKAHAQNAFSIYCEKLHPDCTAGSAFAVTLAGRIGNFFAIVIAGAAVIAIVYGAIKLIASGGNDQGKEDAKKIIIAALVGLVLAIAAEAIITFIGAFVGGIG
;
A
#
# COMPACT_ATOMS: atom_id res chain seq x y z
N MET A 1 33.56 -37.96 14.14
CA MET A 1 33.48 -37.17 15.39
C MET A 1 33.12 -35.70 15.16
N MET A 2 32.88 -35.23 13.92
CA MET A 2 32.50 -33.83 13.62
C MET A 2 30.98 -33.62 13.42
N ILE A 3 30.22 -34.70 13.21
CA ILE A 3 28.77 -34.66 12.93
C ILE A 3 27.96 -34.51 14.23
N VAL A 4 28.37 -35.21 15.30
CA VAL A 4 27.70 -35.16 16.62
C VAL A 4 27.69 -33.77 17.24
N PHE A 5 28.70 -32.94 16.96
CA PHE A 5 28.78 -31.57 17.49
C PHE A 5 27.79 -30.62 16.77
N SER A 6 27.51 -30.85 15.49
CA SER A 6 26.50 -30.10 14.72
C SER A 6 25.08 -30.45 15.15
N ASP A 7 24.81 -31.73 15.44
CA ASP A 7 23.50 -32.17 15.92
C ASP A 7 23.23 -31.69 17.37
N LEU A 8 24.27 -31.68 18.22
CA LEU A 8 24.18 -31.13 19.58
C LEU A 8 24.00 -29.61 19.58
N ALA A 9 24.65 -28.89 18.67
CA ALA A 9 24.42 -27.46 18.45
C ALA A 9 22.95 -27.16 18.08
N GLY A 10 22.29 -28.07 17.36
CA GLY A 10 20.87 -27.98 17.04
C GLY A 10 19.91 -28.22 18.22
N LEU A 11 20.39 -28.81 19.33
CA LEU A 11 19.62 -29.01 20.57
C LEU A 11 19.82 -27.88 21.60
N ILE A 12 20.93 -27.13 21.53
CA ILE A 12 21.22 -25.98 22.41
C ILE A 12 20.87 -24.62 21.80
N ILE A 13 20.78 -24.53 20.46
CA ILE A 13 20.15 -23.39 19.81
C ILE A 13 18.68 -23.74 19.65
N GLU A 14 17.93 -23.41 20.69
CA GLU A 14 16.49 -23.26 20.64
C GLU A 14 16.15 -22.52 19.34
N LYS A 15 15.63 -23.23 18.34
CA LYS A 15 14.88 -22.57 17.27
C LYS A 15 13.90 -21.68 18.02
N ALA A 16 14.03 -20.36 17.89
CA ALA A 16 13.20 -19.41 18.58
C ALA A 16 11.72 -19.79 18.34
N HIS A 17 11.11 -20.44 19.32
CA HIS A 17 9.79 -21.09 19.23
C HIS A 17 8.64 -20.06 19.19
N ALA A 18 8.95 -18.79 18.93
CA ALA A 18 7.98 -17.72 18.73
C ALA A 18 7.24 -17.81 17.39
N GLN A 19 7.71 -18.62 16.43
CA GLN A 19 6.92 -18.94 15.22
C GLN A 19 5.65 -19.74 15.55
N ASN A 20 5.68 -20.54 16.61
CA ASN A 20 4.68 -21.58 16.83
C ASN A 20 3.51 -21.09 17.69
N ALA A 21 3.78 -20.21 18.66
CA ALA A 21 2.74 -19.64 19.53
C ALA A 21 1.87 -18.60 18.82
N PHE A 22 2.46 -17.79 17.93
CA PHE A 22 1.72 -16.77 17.18
C PHE A 22 0.82 -17.37 16.08
N SER A 23 1.19 -18.53 15.52
CA SER A 23 0.37 -19.23 14.50
C SER A 23 -1.00 -19.70 15.01
N ILE A 24 -1.13 -19.98 16.33
CA ILE A 24 -2.37 -20.45 16.95
C ILE A 24 -3.41 -19.32 17.06
N TYR A 25 -2.96 -18.07 17.22
CA TYR A 25 -3.83 -16.89 17.27
C TYR A 25 -4.04 -16.24 15.90
N CYS A 26 -3.23 -16.63 14.92
CA CYS A 26 -3.22 -16.05 13.58
C CYS A 26 -4.55 -16.28 12.84
N GLU A 27 -5.07 -17.50 12.83
CA GLU A 27 -6.33 -17.84 12.15
C GLU A 27 -7.55 -17.02 12.64
N LYS A 28 -7.50 -16.54 13.89
CA LYS A 28 -8.56 -15.70 14.48
C LYS A 28 -8.40 -14.21 14.21
N LEU A 29 -7.23 -13.74 13.78
CA LEU A 29 -6.95 -12.34 13.45
C LEU A 29 -6.88 -12.09 11.94
N HIS A 30 -6.46 -13.04 11.10
CA HIS A 30 -6.47 -12.96 9.63
C HIS A 30 -6.20 -14.33 8.94
N PRO A 31 -6.63 -14.55 7.68
CA PRO A 31 -6.38 -15.79 6.93
C PRO A 31 -4.92 -16.06 6.51
N ASP A 32 -3.98 -15.14 6.73
CA ASP A 32 -2.61 -15.22 6.19
C ASP A 32 -1.57 -15.31 7.33
N CYS A 33 -1.05 -16.51 7.62
CA CYS A 33 -0.08 -16.76 8.69
C CYS A 33 1.38 -16.54 8.30
N THR A 34 1.65 -15.36 7.78
CA THR A 34 3.00 -14.80 7.66
C THR A 34 3.39 -14.08 8.97
N ALA A 35 4.68 -13.95 9.26
CA ALA A 35 5.21 -13.28 10.46
C ALA A 35 4.51 -11.93 10.73
N GLY A 36 4.47 -11.45 11.99
CA GLY A 36 3.71 -10.24 12.39
C GLY A 36 3.99 -8.97 11.57
N SER A 37 5.09 -8.94 10.82
CA SER A 37 5.41 -7.92 9.82
C SER A 37 4.46 -7.89 8.60
N ALA A 38 3.86 -9.00 8.20
CA ALA A 38 2.91 -9.08 7.09
C ALA A 38 1.55 -8.47 7.42
N PHE A 39 1.14 -8.47 8.70
CA PHE A 39 -0.11 -7.80 9.13
C PHE A 39 -0.10 -6.31 8.78
N ALA A 40 1.03 -5.62 9.02
CA ALA A 40 1.17 -4.20 8.73
C ALA A 40 1.10 -3.91 7.22
N VAL A 41 1.73 -4.75 6.39
CA VAL A 41 1.75 -4.59 4.93
C VAL A 41 0.39 -4.92 4.32
N THR A 42 -0.26 -6.01 4.75
CA THR A 42 -1.59 -6.38 4.29
C THR A 42 -2.64 -5.36 4.69
N LEU A 43 -2.59 -4.83 5.93
CA LEU A 43 -3.48 -3.78 6.37
C LEU A 43 -3.25 -2.48 5.59
N ALA A 44 -1.99 -2.09 5.39
CA ALA A 44 -1.62 -0.92 4.59
C ALA A 44 -2.10 -1.06 3.13
N GLY A 45 -1.95 -2.23 2.52
CA GLY A 45 -2.45 -2.51 1.17
C GLY A 45 -3.98 -2.46 1.07
N ARG A 46 -4.71 -3.01 2.04
CA ARG A 46 -6.18 -2.94 2.06
C ARG A 46 -6.69 -1.52 2.22
N ILE A 47 -6.08 -0.75 3.11
CA ILE A 47 -6.42 0.67 3.31
C ILE A 47 -6.05 1.47 2.07
N GLY A 48 -4.83 1.27 1.54
CA GLY A 48 -4.34 1.91 0.32
C GLY A 48 -5.28 1.69 -0.87
N ASN A 49 -5.68 0.45 -1.13
CA ASN A 49 -6.60 0.12 -2.21
C ASN A 49 -7.99 0.76 -2.04
N PHE A 50 -8.51 0.83 -0.81
CA PHE A 50 -9.78 1.53 -0.55
C PHE A 50 -9.67 3.03 -0.90
N PHE A 51 -8.62 3.70 -0.41
CA PHE A 51 -8.38 5.11 -0.74
C PHE A 51 -8.09 5.32 -2.22
N ALA A 52 -7.36 4.41 -2.87
CA ALA A 52 -7.04 4.48 -4.29
C ALA A 52 -8.32 4.48 -5.15
N ILE A 53 -9.28 3.59 -4.85
CA ILE A 53 -10.58 3.56 -5.55
C ILE A 53 -11.36 4.86 -5.34
N VAL A 54 -11.41 5.38 -4.11
CA VAL A 54 -12.12 6.62 -3.79
C VAL A 54 -11.49 7.83 -4.49
N ILE A 55 -10.15 7.94 -4.45
CA ILE A 55 -9.40 9.03 -5.08
C ILE A 55 -9.54 8.94 -6.61
N ALA A 56 -9.42 7.74 -7.19
CA ALA A 56 -9.59 7.54 -8.62
C ALA A 56 -11.00 7.94 -9.09
N GLY A 57 -12.04 7.53 -8.35
CA GLY A 57 -13.43 7.94 -8.64
C GLY A 57 -13.62 9.46 -8.54
N ALA A 58 -13.12 10.09 -7.47
CA ALA A 58 -13.20 11.54 -7.28
C ALA A 58 -12.42 12.31 -8.35
N ALA A 59 -11.25 11.82 -8.76
CA ALA A 59 -10.43 12.44 -9.79
C ALA A 59 -11.16 12.47 -11.15
N VAL A 60 -11.84 11.39 -11.53
CA VAL A 60 -12.63 11.34 -12.78
C VAL A 60 -13.73 12.41 -12.76
N ILE A 61 -14.47 12.52 -11.66
CA ILE A 61 -15.54 13.52 -11.52
C ILE A 61 -14.96 14.95 -11.60
N ALA A 62 -13.84 15.21 -10.92
CA ALA A 62 -13.18 16.50 -10.94
C ALA A 62 -12.65 16.88 -12.34
N ILE A 63 -12.11 15.92 -13.09
CA ILE A 63 -11.65 16.12 -14.48
C ILE A 63 -12.84 16.46 -15.38
N VAL A 64 -13.95 15.71 -15.28
CA VAL A 64 -15.16 15.98 -16.07
C VAL A 64 -15.72 17.37 -15.75
N TYR A 65 -15.81 17.73 -14.46
CA TYR A 65 -16.26 19.05 -14.04
C TYR A 65 -15.34 20.17 -14.55
N GLY A 66 -14.03 19.98 -14.45
CA GLY A 66 -13.03 20.91 -14.98
C GLY A 66 -13.13 21.06 -16.49
N ALA A 67 -13.36 19.97 -17.23
CA ALA A 67 -13.51 20.00 -18.68
C ALA A 67 -14.77 20.76 -19.12
N ILE A 68 -15.89 20.54 -18.45
CA ILE A 68 -17.14 21.30 -18.71
C ILE A 68 -16.91 22.79 -18.45
N LYS A 69 -16.27 23.13 -17.32
CA LYS A 69 -15.93 24.53 -16.98
C LYS A 69 -15.01 25.17 -18.01
N LEU A 70 -14.05 24.41 -18.56
CA LEU A 70 -13.13 24.88 -19.59
C LEU A 70 -13.86 25.27 -20.88
N ILE A 71 -14.82 24.45 -21.32
CA ILE A 71 -15.62 24.69 -22.54
C ILE A 71 -16.63 25.82 -22.30
N ALA A 72 -17.30 25.83 -21.14
CA ALA A 72 -18.28 26.86 -20.78
C ALA A 72 -17.66 28.27 -20.63
N SER A 73 -16.37 28.37 -20.35
CA SER A 73 -15.64 29.64 -20.18
C SER A 73 -15.31 30.34 -21.50
N GLY A 74 -16.11 30.16 -22.56
CA GLY A 74 -15.86 30.49 -23.98
C GLY A 74 -15.53 31.95 -24.35
N GLY A 75 -14.45 32.50 -23.77
CA GLY A 75 -13.98 33.87 -23.94
C GLY A 75 -13.38 34.50 -22.68
N ASN A 76 -13.62 33.93 -21.49
CA ASN A 76 -13.07 34.42 -20.23
C ASN A 76 -11.78 33.67 -19.88
N ASP A 77 -10.64 34.32 -20.03
CA ASP A 77 -9.33 33.71 -19.76
C ASP A 77 -9.19 33.25 -18.31
N GLN A 78 -9.81 33.98 -17.36
CA GLN A 78 -9.80 33.62 -15.96
C GLN A 78 -10.55 32.30 -15.68
N GLY A 79 -11.71 32.10 -16.31
CA GLY A 79 -12.49 30.86 -16.17
C GLY A 79 -11.77 29.64 -16.74
N LYS A 80 -11.00 29.83 -17.83
CA LYS A 80 -10.17 28.78 -18.42
C LYS A 80 -8.98 28.41 -17.53
N GLU A 81 -8.33 29.40 -16.91
CA GLU A 81 -7.21 29.14 -16.02
C GLU A 81 -7.64 28.38 -14.76
N ASP A 82 -8.78 28.75 -14.17
CA ASP A 82 -9.33 28.05 -13.01
C ASP A 82 -9.73 26.60 -13.35
N ALA A 83 -10.33 26.38 -14.52
CA ALA A 83 -10.65 25.03 -15.00
C ALA A 83 -9.38 24.16 -15.15
N LYS A 84 -8.30 24.73 -15.70
CA LYS A 84 -7.01 24.04 -15.81
C LYS A 84 -6.42 23.70 -14.44
N LYS A 85 -6.50 24.61 -13.46
CA LYS A 85 -6.04 24.36 -12.09
C LYS A 85 -6.76 23.16 -11.45
N ILE A 86 -8.08 23.06 -11.65
CA ILE A 86 -8.88 21.92 -11.16
C ILE A 86 -8.41 20.61 -11.80
N ILE A 87 -8.25 20.59 -13.13
CA ILE A 87 -7.79 19.39 -13.85
C ILE A 87 -6.39 18.98 -13.39
N ILE A 88 -5.47 19.94 -13.27
CA ILE A 88 -4.10 19.68 -12.80
C ILE A 88 -4.11 19.14 -11.37
N ALA A 89 -4.90 19.72 -10.47
CA ALA A 89 -5.02 19.22 -9.10
C ALA A 89 -5.56 17.78 -9.05
N ALA A 90 -6.53 17.45 -9.89
CA ALA A 90 -7.05 16.08 -10.01
C ALA A 90 -6.00 15.10 -10.54
N LEU A 91 -5.20 15.50 -11.54
CA LEU A 91 -4.10 14.70 -12.06
C LEU A 91 -3.00 14.47 -11.01
N VAL A 92 -2.64 15.50 -10.25
CA VAL A 92 -1.66 15.37 -9.16
C VAL A 92 -2.15 14.38 -8.11
N GLY A 93 -3.43 14.45 -7.71
CA GLY A 93 -4.02 13.48 -6.78
C GLY A 93 -3.95 12.04 -7.29
N LEU A 94 -4.21 11.83 -8.58
CA LEU A 94 -4.10 10.51 -9.21
C LEU A 94 -2.66 9.99 -9.22
N VAL A 95 -1.69 10.84 -9.57
CA VAL A 95 -0.26 10.48 -9.55
C VAL A 95 0.20 10.11 -8.14
N LEU A 96 -0.24 10.86 -7.12
CA LEU A 96 0.08 10.55 -5.73
C LEU A 96 -0.52 9.21 -5.26
N ALA A 97 -1.73 8.85 -5.71
CA ALA A 97 -2.32 7.55 -5.40
C ALA A 97 -1.47 6.40 -5.97
N ILE A 98 -0.97 6.54 -7.20
CA ILE A 98 -0.08 5.55 -7.83
C ILE A 98 1.26 5.47 -7.08
N ALA A 99 1.80 6.62 -6.67
CA ALA A 99 3.03 6.66 -5.89
C ALA A 99 2.88 5.98 -4.51
N ALA A 100 1.71 6.06 -3.89
CA ALA A 100 1.45 5.40 -2.61
C ALA A 100 1.53 3.86 -2.71
N GLU A 101 0.99 3.26 -3.78
CA GLU A 101 1.10 1.82 -4.06
C GLU A 101 2.56 1.36 -4.20
N ALA A 102 3.39 2.17 -4.87
CA ALA A 102 4.82 1.89 -5.00
C ALA A 102 5.53 1.88 -3.63
N ILE A 103 5.16 2.79 -2.73
CA ILE A 103 5.72 2.86 -1.37
C ILE A 103 5.30 1.63 -0.55
N ILE A 104 4.03 1.23 -0.61
CA ILE A 104 3.53 0.04 0.11
C ILE A 104 4.30 -1.21 -0.34
N THR A 105 4.48 -1.35 -1.65
CA THR A 105 5.23 -2.48 -2.24
C THR A 105 6.70 -2.46 -1.86
N PHE A 106 7.34 -1.29 -1.83
CA PHE A 106 8.74 -1.14 -1.42
C PHE A 106 8.95 -1.54 0.05
N ILE A 107 8.07 -1.07 0.95
CA ILE A 107 8.12 -1.44 2.37
C ILE A 107 7.85 -2.94 2.51
N GLY A 108 6.87 -3.48 1.80
CA GLY A 108 6.58 -4.93 1.79
C GLY A 108 7.77 -5.77 1.35
N ALA A 109 8.48 -5.36 0.30
CA ALA A 109 9.67 -6.05 -0.19
C ALA A 109 10.84 -5.96 0.80
N PHE A 110 11.08 -4.79 1.40
CA PHE A 110 12.15 -4.60 2.39
C PHE A 110 11.89 -5.41 3.66
N VAL A 111 10.64 -5.46 4.12
CA VAL A 111 10.24 -6.14 5.35
C VAL A 111 10.08 -7.66 5.14
N GLY A 112 9.63 -8.09 3.95
CA GLY A 112 9.49 -9.51 3.60
C GLY A 112 10.80 -10.17 3.16
N GLY A 113 11.81 -9.40 2.73
CA GLY A 113 13.10 -9.91 2.26
C GLY A 113 14.17 -10.12 3.36
N ILE A 114 13.91 -9.70 4.61
CA ILE A 114 14.83 -9.84 5.76
C ILE A 114 14.47 -11.02 6.69
N GLY A 115 13.55 -11.90 6.27
CA GLY A 115 13.07 -13.06 7.04
C GLY A 115 13.37 -14.39 6.38
#